data_AF-A0A1Y1VDD0-F1
#
_entry.id   AF-A0A1Y1VDD0-F1
#
_cell.length_a   1.000
_cell.length_b   1.000
_cell.length_c   1.000
_cell.angle_alpha   90.00
_cell.angle_beta   90.00
_cell.angle_gamma   90.00
#
_symmetry.space_group_name_H-M   'P 1'
#
loop_
_entity.id
_entity.type
_entity.pdbx_description
1 polymer ?
#
loop_
_entity_poly.entity_id
_entity_poly.type
_entity_poly.pdbx_seq_one_letter_code
_entity_poly.pdbx_strand_id
1 'polypeptide(L)'
;MVKNFLKFFTLLTLYNACLVSAHFSLFKIMNNGIELEYTKNGVLRKKDECNINFVNFGIDDDIDKISVNKEKPIFSISSSFNLKISNLKNGNEGLNSENYKFNNNEINNYVRVYQNDNEISNFSTSEEEAGYFSLTIKDLKSCDGITIKQTFKSELAIATYLLYSNVKPDDINKTFDVSHFGPSSNNTPYAIVHWDMNSGLDNLREKCGIYIDYTNIRDKTNGVYHWRWYLSTNNINGENCDNKEFYDIVKNSFNEDYDQMKELFGDFYEGYVLKREDAQYAHIDGILAEKQKYIIEIYQNQCNNQDQNQVICILSSNKKLNFEEFQKEFVENCESVIIDNKENAKWGIDANGVFAEFSQFKINIENKNYGKLPNSITEEITYKEFIEANSSGIARFNINMDCGEGSFVGDKCRCSACPLNCSKCNNGSSCEKCNEISTLVEGRCYCNSGYTENNDGICVVKPEPTVTITEVQPEPTVTVAGVDDNDDDDVDNENNNEVETPTPTQAIEEFNQTTISKTVNAIKQNDSNNKKPSSRKPKGKAIRKCRVKYH
;
A
#
# COMPACT_ATOMS: atom_id res chain seq x y z
N MET A 1 -8.55 -27.58 -65.68
CA MET A 1 -7.30 -27.78 -64.89
C MET A 1 -7.34 -26.84 -63.67
N VAL A 2 -8.32 -27.02 -62.78
CA VAL A 2 -8.43 -26.35 -61.46
C VAL A 2 -9.31 -27.26 -60.61
N LYS A 3 -8.71 -27.93 -59.61
CA LYS A 3 -9.38 -28.59 -58.46
C LYS A 3 -8.27 -29.33 -57.71
N ASN A 4 -7.70 -28.69 -56.67
CA ASN A 4 -7.07 -29.37 -55.50
C ASN A 4 -6.38 -28.41 -54.49
N PHE A 5 -6.80 -27.14 -54.37
CA PHE A 5 -6.23 -26.23 -53.36
C PHE A 5 -7.07 -26.04 -52.09
N LEU A 6 -8.21 -26.75 -51.95
CA LEU A 6 -9.18 -26.49 -50.88
C LEU A 6 -9.31 -27.61 -49.83
N LYS A 7 -8.23 -28.36 -49.57
CA LYS A 7 -8.21 -29.40 -48.50
C LYS A 7 -7.07 -29.24 -47.49
N PHE A 8 -6.26 -28.19 -47.58
CA PHE A 8 -5.16 -27.95 -46.63
C PHE A 8 -5.49 -26.91 -45.55
N PHE A 9 -6.63 -26.22 -45.62
CA PHE A 9 -7.00 -25.16 -44.67
C PHE A 9 -7.97 -25.59 -43.56
N THR A 10 -8.47 -26.82 -43.58
CA THR A 10 -9.42 -27.34 -42.57
C THR A 10 -8.81 -28.34 -41.59
N LEU A 11 -7.49 -28.54 -41.61
CA LEU A 11 -6.79 -29.37 -40.61
C LEU A 11 -5.99 -28.56 -39.57
N LEU A 12 -5.94 -27.22 -39.69
CA LEU A 12 -5.20 -26.37 -38.75
C LEU A 12 -6.06 -25.69 -37.68
N THR A 13 -7.38 -25.90 -37.68
CA THR A 13 -8.31 -25.23 -36.74
C THR A 13 -8.82 -26.12 -35.60
N LEU A 14 -8.26 -27.32 -35.42
CA LEU A 14 -8.60 -28.23 -34.31
C LEU A 14 -7.45 -28.54 -33.34
N TYR A 15 -6.33 -27.81 -33.43
CA TYR A 15 -5.19 -27.92 -32.50
C TYR A 15 -5.14 -26.80 -31.46
N ASN A 16 -6.28 -26.17 -31.13
CA ASN A 16 -6.36 -25.06 -30.15
C ASN A 16 -7.31 -25.33 -28.97
N ALA A 17 -7.64 -26.60 -28.69
CA ALA A 17 -8.44 -26.98 -27.54
C ALA A 17 -7.83 -28.19 -26.81
N CYS A 18 -6.56 -28.06 -26.42
CA CYS A 18 -5.89 -28.83 -25.36
C CYS A 18 -4.47 -28.27 -25.15
N LEU A 19 -4.34 -26.96 -24.95
CA LEU A 19 -3.22 -26.43 -24.17
C LEU A 19 -3.67 -26.51 -22.71
N VAL A 20 -3.51 -27.69 -22.12
CA VAL A 20 -3.23 -27.76 -20.68
C VAL A 20 -2.08 -26.78 -20.47
N SER A 21 -2.24 -25.80 -19.58
CA SER A 21 -1.21 -24.85 -19.23
C SER A 21 0.09 -25.61 -18.95
N ALA A 22 0.97 -25.68 -19.93
CA ALA A 22 2.31 -26.18 -19.73
C ALA A 22 2.98 -25.10 -18.89
N HIS A 23 2.88 -25.25 -17.56
CA HIS A 23 3.70 -24.47 -16.63
C HIS A 23 5.14 -24.63 -17.12
N PHE A 24 5.69 -23.55 -17.66
CA PHE A 24 7.08 -23.52 -18.10
C PHE A 24 7.92 -23.49 -16.82
N SER A 25 8.34 -24.66 -16.34
CA SER A 25 9.37 -24.70 -15.30
C SER A 25 10.63 -24.02 -15.85
N LEU A 26 11.13 -23.00 -15.16
CA LEU A 26 12.41 -22.39 -15.49
C LEU A 26 13.51 -23.33 -14.96
N PHE A 27 14.44 -23.72 -15.84
CA PHE A 27 15.55 -24.61 -15.50
C PHE A 27 16.88 -23.86 -15.51
N LYS A 28 17.71 -24.10 -14.49
CA LYS A 28 19.08 -23.57 -14.40
C LYS A 28 20.04 -24.67 -13.96
N ILE A 29 21.12 -24.84 -14.72
CA ILE A 29 22.22 -25.74 -14.37
C ILE A 29 23.34 -24.90 -13.74
N MET A 30 23.69 -25.21 -12.50
CA MET A 30 24.74 -24.53 -11.74
C MET A 30 26.12 -25.12 -12.04
N ASN A 31 27.18 -24.34 -11.76
CA ASN A 31 28.57 -24.74 -12.05
C ASN A 31 29.00 -26.07 -11.41
N ASN A 32 28.34 -26.47 -10.33
CA ASN A 32 28.63 -27.71 -9.62
C ASN A 32 27.80 -28.91 -10.13
N GLY A 33 27.06 -28.76 -11.23
CA GLY A 33 26.17 -29.79 -11.77
C GLY A 33 24.85 -29.95 -11.00
N ILE A 34 24.48 -28.98 -10.15
CA ILE A 34 23.18 -28.93 -9.48
C ILE A 34 22.18 -28.38 -10.48
N GLU A 35 21.08 -29.09 -10.70
CA GLU A 35 19.96 -28.58 -11.49
C GLU A 35 18.93 -27.98 -10.53
N LEU A 36 18.57 -26.73 -10.79
CA LEU A 36 17.48 -26.03 -10.10
C LEU A 36 16.31 -25.88 -11.07
N GLU A 37 15.15 -26.35 -10.62
CA GLU A 37 13.88 -26.19 -11.34
C GLU A 37 12.94 -25.32 -10.49
N TYR A 38 12.54 -24.18 -11.04
CA TYR A 38 11.64 -23.23 -10.37
C TYR A 38 10.18 -23.59 -10.72
N THR A 39 9.40 -23.96 -9.70
CA THR A 39 8.00 -24.39 -9.84
C THR A 39 7.08 -23.69 -8.85
N LYS A 40 5.78 -23.66 -9.12
CA LYS A 40 4.77 -23.16 -8.15
C LYS A 40 4.85 -23.82 -6.76
N ASN A 41 5.42 -25.02 -6.67
CA ASN A 41 5.57 -25.74 -5.42
C ASN A 41 6.84 -25.36 -4.66
N GLY A 42 7.79 -24.64 -5.28
CA GLY A 42 9.09 -24.29 -4.71
C GLY A 42 10.23 -24.43 -5.72
N VAL A 43 11.46 -24.32 -5.21
CA VAL A 43 12.70 -24.56 -5.97
C VAL A 43 13.09 -26.02 -5.78
N LEU A 44 12.90 -26.83 -6.83
CA LEU A 44 13.32 -28.21 -6.85
C LEU A 44 14.83 -28.29 -7.16
N ARG A 45 15.59 -28.69 -6.15
CA ARG A 45 17.03 -28.96 -6.26
C ARG A 45 17.24 -30.43 -6.62
N LYS A 46 17.85 -30.69 -7.77
CA LYS A 46 18.20 -32.04 -8.25
C LYS A 46 19.71 -32.20 -8.28
N LYS A 47 20.26 -32.86 -7.27
CA LYS A 47 21.65 -33.34 -7.18
C LYS A 47 21.86 -34.03 -5.83
N ASP A 48 22.91 -34.83 -5.76
CA ASP A 48 23.36 -35.62 -4.62
C ASP A 48 22.44 -36.82 -4.41
N GLU A 49 22.07 -37.10 -3.16
CA GLU A 49 21.41 -38.37 -2.81
C GLU A 49 19.89 -38.30 -2.79
N CYS A 50 19.31 -37.08 -2.77
CA CYS A 50 17.86 -36.83 -2.80
C CYS A 50 17.55 -35.54 -3.59
N ASN A 51 16.46 -35.58 -4.36
CA ASN A 51 15.86 -34.36 -4.91
C ASN A 51 14.94 -33.76 -3.84
N ILE A 52 15.05 -32.46 -3.62
CA ILE A 52 14.32 -31.77 -2.54
C ILE A 52 13.74 -30.48 -3.06
N ASN A 53 12.48 -30.24 -2.73
CA ASN A 53 11.80 -29.00 -3.05
C ASN A 53 11.87 -28.02 -1.87
N PHE A 54 12.33 -26.79 -2.12
CA PHE A 54 12.51 -25.75 -1.11
C PHE A 54 11.50 -24.62 -1.30
N VAL A 55 10.79 -24.27 -0.24
CA VAL A 55 9.69 -23.29 -0.25
C VAL A 55 10.02 -22.14 0.70
N ASN A 56 9.95 -20.91 0.18
CA ASN A 56 10.27 -19.67 0.89
C ASN A 56 11.72 -19.61 1.43
N PHE A 57 12.60 -20.34 0.76
CA PHE A 57 14.05 -20.14 0.81
C PHE A 57 14.47 -19.22 -0.34
N GLY A 58 15.71 -18.74 -0.28
CA GLY A 58 16.30 -17.96 -1.36
C GLY A 58 16.44 -18.75 -2.67
N ILE A 59 17.03 -18.13 -3.68
CA ILE A 59 17.26 -18.72 -5.00
C ILE A 59 18.74 -18.91 -5.30
N ASP A 60 19.03 -19.56 -6.44
CA ASP A 60 20.38 -19.68 -6.99
C ASP A 60 21.41 -20.20 -5.95
N ASP A 61 22.38 -19.35 -5.59
CA ASP A 61 23.47 -19.64 -4.66
C ASP A 61 22.97 -20.10 -3.28
N ASP A 62 21.78 -19.67 -2.87
CA ASP A 62 21.19 -20.03 -1.59
C ASP A 62 20.74 -21.49 -1.54
N ILE A 63 20.39 -22.06 -2.69
CA ILE A 63 19.96 -23.46 -2.83
C ILE A 63 21.10 -24.35 -3.33
N ASP A 64 21.96 -23.83 -4.21
CA ASP A 64 23.13 -24.55 -4.74
C ASP A 64 24.11 -24.95 -3.62
N LYS A 65 24.29 -24.08 -2.62
CA LYS A 65 25.25 -24.32 -1.51
C LYS A 65 24.70 -25.23 -0.41
N ILE A 66 23.43 -25.64 -0.48
CA ILE A 66 22.84 -26.59 0.45
C ILE A 66 23.50 -27.95 0.24
N SER A 67 23.92 -28.57 1.34
CA SER A 67 24.45 -29.94 1.34
C SER A 67 23.36 -30.92 1.75
N VAL A 68 23.24 -32.04 1.02
CA VAL A 68 22.24 -33.09 1.25
C VAL A 68 22.93 -34.45 1.34
N ASN A 69 22.87 -35.09 2.52
CA ASN A 69 23.57 -36.36 2.78
C ASN A 69 22.67 -37.36 3.50
N LYS A 70 22.65 -38.63 3.08
CA LYS A 70 22.03 -39.72 3.85
C LYS A 70 22.99 -40.20 4.92
N GLU A 71 22.49 -40.30 6.12
CA GLU A 71 23.18 -40.87 7.27
C GLU A 71 22.51 -42.19 7.64
N LYS A 72 23.29 -43.26 7.80
CA LYS A 72 22.75 -44.53 8.31
C LYS A 72 22.52 -44.42 9.82
N PRO A 73 21.33 -44.77 10.33
CA PRO A 73 21.12 -44.81 11.76
C PRO A 73 22.06 -45.85 12.39
N ILE A 74 22.70 -45.49 13.51
CA ILE A 74 23.80 -46.24 14.16
C ILE A 74 23.39 -47.69 14.53
N PHE A 75 22.09 -48.00 14.59
CA PHE A 75 21.55 -49.31 14.96
C PHE A 75 20.43 -49.85 14.05
N SER A 76 20.28 -49.35 12.82
CA SER A 76 19.19 -49.80 11.93
C SER A 76 19.56 -51.04 11.11
N ILE A 77 18.74 -52.08 11.25
CA ILE A 77 18.71 -53.27 10.37
C ILE A 77 17.75 -53.04 9.18
N SER A 78 17.09 -51.89 9.14
CA SER A 78 16.07 -51.54 8.16
C SER A 78 16.67 -50.74 7.00
N SER A 79 15.97 -50.69 5.86
CA SER A 79 16.32 -49.85 4.71
C SER A 79 16.12 -48.34 4.94
N SER A 80 15.83 -47.92 6.19
CA SER A 80 15.67 -46.51 6.53
C SER A 80 17.01 -45.75 6.60
N PHE A 81 16.95 -44.45 6.37
CA PHE A 81 18.07 -43.52 6.50
C PHE A 81 17.60 -42.23 7.16
N ASN A 82 18.54 -41.50 7.77
CA ASN A 82 18.33 -40.10 8.14
C ASN A 82 18.82 -39.23 6.99
N LEU A 83 18.15 -38.12 6.70
CA LEU A 83 18.58 -37.15 5.70
C LEU A 83 19.03 -35.88 6.39
N LYS A 84 20.34 -35.61 6.32
CA LYS A 84 20.93 -34.38 6.84
C LYS A 84 21.05 -33.35 5.72
N ILE A 85 20.54 -32.16 6.01
CA ILE A 85 20.47 -31.02 5.11
C ILE A 85 21.13 -29.84 5.83
N SER A 86 22.17 -29.27 5.27
CA SER A 86 23.02 -28.28 5.94
C SER A 86 23.17 -27.00 5.11
N ASN A 87 23.63 -25.92 5.74
CA ASN A 87 23.73 -24.58 5.14
C ASN A 87 22.39 -23.96 4.71
N LEU A 88 21.30 -24.20 5.45
CA LEU A 88 20.03 -23.52 5.18
C LEU A 88 20.08 -22.10 5.75
N LYS A 89 19.83 -21.07 4.92
CA LYS A 89 19.70 -19.69 5.41
C LYS A 89 18.40 -19.52 6.20
N ASN A 90 18.47 -18.93 7.39
CA ASN A 90 17.28 -18.53 8.14
C ASN A 90 16.83 -17.11 7.76
N GLY A 91 15.65 -17.00 7.16
CA GLY A 91 15.05 -15.73 6.74
C GLY A 91 14.38 -14.96 7.87
N ASN A 92 14.14 -15.58 9.03
CA ASN A 92 13.48 -14.91 10.15
C ASN A 92 14.44 -13.94 10.83
N GLU A 93 13.96 -12.71 11.03
CA GLU A 93 14.69 -11.69 11.80
C GLU A 93 14.93 -12.15 13.24
N GLY A 94 16.07 -11.74 13.78
CA GLY A 94 16.54 -12.22 15.07
C GLY A 94 17.14 -13.61 14.93
N LEU A 95 16.51 -14.50 14.14
CA LEU A 95 16.92 -15.88 13.86
C LEU A 95 18.20 -16.08 13.04
N ASN A 96 18.79 -14.98 12.60
CA ASN A 96 19.95 -14.92 11.71
C ASN A 96 21.11 -14.07 12.29
N SER A 97 21.10 -13.82 13.61
CA SER A 97 22.12 -13.04 14.31
C SER A 97 23.36 -13.84 14.70
N GLU A 98 24.55 -13.30 14.42
CA GLU A 98 25.84 -13.92 14.80
C GLU A 98 26.01 -14.11 16.32
N ASN A 99 25.28 -13.33 17.13
CA ASN A 99 25.36 -13.38 18.60
C ASN A 99 24.12 -13.98 19.26
N TYR A 100 23.09 -14.32 18.48
CA TYR A 100 21.94 -15.00 19.02
C TYR A 100 22.16 -16.48 18.80
N LYS A 101 22.28 -17.21 19.91
CA LYS A 101 22.26 -18.67 19.89
C LYS A 101 20.82 -19.12 20.01
N PHE A 102 20.29 -19.74 18.96
CA PHE A 102 18.91 -20.20 18.96
C PHE A 102 18.77 -21.42 19.83
N ASN A 103 17.58 -21.55 20.41
CA ASN A 103 17.16 -22.86 20.85
C ASN A 103 16.79 -23.66 19.59
N ASN A 104 17.34 -24.86 19.41
CA ASN A 104 16.94 -25.76 18.32
C ASN A 104 15.40 -25.96 18.26
N ASN A 105 14.72 -25.88 19.41
CA ASN A 105 13.26 -25.96 19.46
C ASN A 105 12.55 -24.74 18.83
N GLU A 106 13.21 -23.58 18.79
CA GLU A 106 12.65 -22.36 18.17
C GLU A 106 12.60 -22.50 16.64
N ILE A 107 13.67 -23.02 16.01
CA ILE A 107 13.71 -23.22 14.54
C ILE A 107 12.63 -24.22 14.08
N ASN A 108 12.35 -25.25 14.88
CA ASN A 108 11.31 -26.23 14.56
C ASN A 108 9.91 -25.62 14.41
N ASN A 109 9.66 -24.45 15.02
CA ASN A 109 8.37 -23.75 14.87
C ASN A 109 8.23 -23.06 13.50
N TYR A 110 9.35 -22.87 12.80
CA TYR A 110 9.44 -22.07 11.58
C TYR A 110 9.90 -22.87 10.36
N VAL A 111 10.04 -24.19 10.50
CA VAL A 111 10.38 -25.10 9.43
C VAL A 111 9.34 -26.20 9.39
N ARG A 112 8.74 -26.41 8.23
CA ARG A 112 7.81 -27.52 7.99
C ARG A 112 8.41 -28.45 6.95
N VAL A 113 8.25 -29.74 7.19
CA VAL A 113 8.77 -30.77 6.31
C VAL A 113 7.61 -31.62 5.85
N TYR A 114 7.53 -31.87 4.55
CA TYR A 114 6.50 -32.68 3.93
C TYR A 114 7.14 -33.82 3.15
N GLN A 115 6.47 -34.97 3.13
CA GLN A 115 6.76 -36.06 2.21
C GLN A 115 5.47 -36.49 1.51
N ASN A 116 5.41 -36.33 0.18
CA ASN A 116 4.21 -36.56 -0.61
C ASN A 116 3.00 -35.82 -0.02
N ASP A 117 3.17 -34.51 0.22
CA ASP A 117 2.19 -33.59 0.79
C ASP A 117 1.73 -33.87 2.23
N ASN A 118 2.26 -34.91 2.87
CA ASN A 118 2.00 -35.20 4.28
C ASN A 118 3.08 -34.55 5.14
N GLU A 119 2.66 -33.74 6.12
CA GLU A 119 3.58 -33.12 7.06
C GLU A 119 4.23 -34.18 7.96
N ILE A 120 5.56 -34.14 8.09
CA ILE A 120 6.33 -35.03 8.95
C ILE A 120 6.97 -34.22 10.08
N SER A 121 6.77 -34.69 11.31
CA SER A 121 7.31 -34.05 12.52
C SER A 121 8.59 -34.72 13.04
N ASN A 122 8.98 -35.86 12.46
CA ASN A 122 10.18 -36.61 12.86
C ASN A 122 11.45 -35.99 12.25
N PHE A 123 11.76 -34.76 12.65
CA PHE A 123 12.99 -34.08 12.29
C PHE A 123 13.59 -33.37 13.50
N SER A 124 14.84 -32.96 13.38
CA SER A 124 15.50 -32.09 14.33
C SER A 124 16.31 -31.04 13.59
N THR A 125 16.40 -29.86 14.17
CA THR A 125 17.25 -28.78 13.65
C THR A 125 18.44 -28.56 14.56
N SER A 126 19.50 -28.00 14.00
CA SER A 126 20.61 -27.45 14.78
C SER A 126 21.13 -26.18 14.13
N GLU A 127 21.38 -25.17 14.95
CA GLU A 127 22.03 -23.92 14.55
C GLU A 127 23.40 -24.20 13.90
N GLU A 128 23.70 -23.42 12.86
CA GLU A 128 25.03 -23.30 12.27
C GLU A 128 25.52 -21.86 12.43
N GLU A 129 26.79 -21.61 12.13
CA GLU A 129 27.35 -20.27 12.24
C GLU A 129 26.61 -19.28 11.32
N ALA A 130 26.62 -17.99 11.70
CA ALA A 130 26.25 -16.90 10.81
C ALA A 130 24.78 -16.91 10.31
N GLY A 131 23.84 -17.42 11.09
CA GLY A 131 22.40 -17.40 10.75
C GLY A 131 21.98 -18.47 9.75
N TYR A 132 22.80 -19.51 9.64
CA TYR A 132 22.45 -20.75 8.96
C TYR A 132 21.96 -21.80 9.96
N PHE A 133 21.33 -22.86 9.46
CA PHE A 133 20.98 -24.01 10.26
C PHE A 133 21.01 -25.29 9.41
N SER A 134 21.05 -26.43 10.09
CA SER A 134 20.83 -27.73 9.49
C SER A 134 19.52 -28.35 9.96
N LEU A 135 18.98 -29.22 9.12
CA LEU A 135 17.82 -30.06 9.35
C LEU A 135 18.24 -31.53 9.21
N THR A 136 17.82 -32.39 10.14
CA THR A 136 17.95 -33.84 10.03
C THR A 136 16.57 -34.47 10.09
N ILE A 137 16.11 -35.01 8.96
CA ILE A 137 14.85 -35.77 8.87
C ILE A 137 15.16 -37.23 9.17
N LYS A 138 14.42 -37.84 10.09
CA LYS A 138 14.74 -39.17 10.62
C LYS A 138 13.89 -40.27 9.99
N ASP A 139 14.48 -41.46 9.88
CA ASP A 139 13.80 -42.70 9.54
C ASP A 139 13.07 -42.71 8.17
N LEU A 140 13.59 -41.97 7.19
CA LEU A 140 13.06 -41.93 5.83
C LEU A 140 13.29 -43.26 5.11
N LYS A 141 12.33 -43.63 4.25
CA LYS A 141 12.41 -44.82 3.38
C LYS A 141 12.71 -44.48 1.92
N SER A 142 12.37 -43.27 1.49
CA SER A 142 12.63 -42.75 0.15
C SER A 142 12.94 -41.25 0.21
N CYS A 143 13.61 -40.75 -0.83
CA CYS A 143 13.80 -39.32 -1.10
C CYS A 143 12.60 -38.69 -1.82
N ASP A 144 11.65 -39.50 -2.30
CA ASP A 144 10.59 -39.01 -3.16
C ASP A 144 9.65 -38.07 -2.40
N GLY A 145 9.29 -36.97 -3.07
CA GLY A 145 8.27 -36.03 -2.61
C GLY A 145 8.65 -35.21 -1.38
N ILE A 146 9.95 -35.06 -1.08
CA ILE A 146 10.40 -34.25 0.06
C ILE A 146 10.29 -32.76 -0.26
N THR A 147 9.55 -32.04 0.56
CA THR A 147 9.45 -30.57 0.53
C THR A 147 9.83 -29.99 1.89
N ILE A 148 10.62 -28.93 1.89
CA ILE A 148 10.98 -28.18 3.10
C ILE A 148 10.51 -26.76 2.90
N LYS A 149 9.72 -26.26 3.85
CA LYS A 149 9.16 -24.92 3.86
C LYS A 149 9.68 -24.14 5.06
N GLN A 150 10.20 -22.95 4.80
CA GLN A 150 10.43 -21.93 5.83
C GLN A 150 9.15 -21.11 6.03
N THR A 151 8.79 -20.85 7.27
CA THR A 151 7.71 -19.92 7.65
C THR A 151 8.26 -18.76 8.48
N PHE A 152 7.57 -17.62 8.45
CA PHE A 152 8.01 -16.39 9.09
C PHE A 152 7.20 -16.08 10.35
N LYS A 153 7.90 -15.62 11.40
CA LYS A 153 7.39 -15.42 12.77
C LYS A 153 6.38 -14.30 12.91
N SER A 154 6.58 -13.22 12.17
CA SER A 154 5.80 -12.00 12.28
C SER A 154 5.48 -11.47 10.90
N GLU A 155 4.40 -10.73 10.85
CA GLU A 155 4.17 -9.79 9.77
C GLU A 155 5.33 -8.81 9.70
N LEU A 156 5.63 -8.41 8.48
CA LEU A 156 6.77 -7.58 8.18
C LEU A 156 6.31 -6.13 8.06
N ALA A 157 6.85 -5.26 8.90
CA ALA A 157 6.61 -3.82 8.80
C ALA A 157 7.31 -3.26 7.55
N ILE A 158 6.52 -2.66 6.67
CA ILE A 158 6.91 -2.11 5.37
C ILE A 158 6.74 -0.60 5.37
N ALA A 159 7.85 0.13 5.23
CA ALA A 159 7.85 1.55 4.91
C ALA A 159 7.56 1.76 3.42
N THR A 160 6.59 2.61 3.10
CA THR A 160 6.17 2.87 1.72
C THR A 160 6.81 4.15 1.17
N TYR A 161 7.37 4.07 -0.04
CA TYR A 161 8.01 5.19 -0.72
C TYR A 161 7.58 5.25 -2.19
N LEU A 162 7.63 6.44 -2.76
CA LEU A 162 7.28 6.68 -4.16
C LEU A 162 8.49 7.26 -4.86
N LEU A 163 9.01 6.57 -5.88
CA LEU A 163 9.81 7.23 -6.90
C LEU A 163 8.86 8.15 -7.68
N TYR A 164 9.17 9.45 -7.75
CA TYR A 164 8.39 10.40 -8.55
C TYR A 164 8.55 10.09 -10.04
N SER A 165 7.88 9.05 -10.51
CA SER A 165 7.91 8.50 -11.85
C SER A 165 6.59 7.82 -12.13
N ASN A 166 6.20 7.78 -13.40
CA ASN A 166 5.07 7.00 -13.89
C ASN A 166 5.53 5.76 -14.69
N VAL A 167 6.82 5.45 -14.63
CA VAL A 167 7.43 4.32 -15.32
C VAL A 167 8.33 3.58 -14.35
N LYS A 168 8.16 2.27 -14.24
CA LYS A 168 9.04 1.42 -13.44
C LYS A 168 10.49 1.58 -13.95
N PRO A 169 11.47 1.82 -13.07
CA PRO A 169 12.88 1.81 -13.47
C PRO A 169 13.31 0.46 -14.03
N ASP A 170 14.04 0.45 -15.14
CA ASP A 170 14.63 -0.78 -15.70
C ASP A 170 15.59 -1.43 -14.70
N ASP A 171 16.47 -0.62 -14.11
CA ASP A 171 17.39 -1.02 -13.05
C ASP A 171 16.88 -0.54 -11.69
N ILE A 172 16.30 -1.47 -10.94
CA ILE A 172 15.77 -1.25 -9.59
C ILE A 172 16.86 -1.28 -8.51
N ASN A 173 18.04 -1.85 -8.81
CA ASN A 173 19.12 -2.09 -7.86
C ASN A 173 20.26 -1.05 -7.99
N LYS A 174 19.90 0.17 -8.40
CA LYS A 174 20.83 1.31 -8.44
C LYS A 174 20.56 2.28 -7.30
N THR A 175 21.57 3.07 -6.96
CA THR A 175 21.37 4.22 -6.08
C THR A 175 20.62 5.30 -6.83
N PHE A 176 19.47 5.70 -6.33
CA PHE A 176 18.73 6.85 -6.81
C PHE A 176 19.05 8.09 -5.97
N ASP A 177 18.88 9.28 -6.55
CA ASP A 177 18.91 10.51 -5.78
C ASP A 177 17.69 10.55 -4.85
N VAL A 178 17.93 10.76 -3.56
CA VAL A 178 16.88 10.85 -2.54
C VAL A 178 15.85 11.95 -2.85
N SER A 179 16.25 12.98 -3.60
CA SER A 179 15.36 14.06 -4.04
C SER A 179 14.30 13.61 -5.04
N HIS A 180 14.48 12.44 -5.68
CA HIS A 180 13.52 11.83 -6.61
C HIS A 180 12.51 10.92 -5.89
N PHE A 181 12.66 10.74 -4.58
CA PHE A 181 11.78 9.92 -3.75
C PHE A 181 10.95 10.76 -2.80
N GLY A 182 9.71 10.32 -2.63
CA GLY A 182 8.76 10.83 -1.66
C GLY A 182 8.47 9.84 -0.52
N PRO A 183 8.00 10.36 0.62
CA PRO A 183 7.78 11.79 0.86
C PRO A 183 9.06 12.52 1.30
N SER A 184 9.14 13.81 0.96
CA SER A 184 10.10 14.81 1.46
C SER A 184 11.61 14.49 1.51
N SER A 185 12.07 13.39 0.93
CA SER A 185 13.51 13.04 0.83
C SER A 185 14.23 12.98 2.18
N ASN A 186 13.49 12.75 3.27
CA ASN A 186 13.95 12.81 4.66
C ASN A 186 13.76 11.47 5.41
N ASN A 187 13.46 10.40 4.67
CA ASN A 187 13.28 9.05 5.20
C ASN A 187 12.06 8.87 6.12
N THR A 188 11.13 9.82 6.13
CA THR A 188 9.76 9.59 6.62
C THR A 188 9.01 8.86 5.50
N PRO A 189 8.37 7.70 5.73
CA PRO A 189 7.57 7.03 4.70
C PRO A 189 6.18 7.65 4.55
N TYR A 190 5.44 7.31 3.48
CA TYR A 190 4.02 7.70 3.40
C TYR A 190 3.20 6.97 4.47
N ALA A 191 3.47 5.69 4.66
CA ALA A 191 2.90 4.88 5.74
C ALA A 191 3.86 3.76 6.12
N ILE A 192 3.64 3.19 7.31
CA ILE A 192 4.19 1.90 7.68
C ILE A 192 3.02 0.92 7.69
N VAL A 193 3.06 -0.07 6.81
CA VAL A 193 2.02 -1.09 6.64
C VAL A 193 2.58 -2.48 6.97
N HIS A 194 1.74 -3.44 7.33
CA HIS A 194 2.18 -4.79 7.68
C HIS A 194 1.85 -5.80 6.59
N TRP A 195 2.86 -6.54 6.15
CA TRP A 195 2.74 -7.55 5.09
C TRP A 195 2.86 -8.96 5.67
N ASP A 196 1.89 -9.83 5.37
CA ASP A 196 1.99 -11.25 5.67
C ASP A 196 2.95 -11.92 4.68
N MET A 197 4.19 -12.07 5.15
CA MET A 197 5.26 -12.67 4.36
C MET A 197 4.99 -14.13 3.99
N ASN A 198 4.23 -14.89 4.79
CA ASN A 198 3.97 -16.30 4.49
C ASN A 198 3.04 -16.42 3.29
N SER A 199 1.85 -15.80 3.35
CA SER A 199 0.89 -15.83 2.26
C SER A 199 1.37 -15.03 1.05
N GLY A 200 2.05 -13.90 1.26
CA GLY A 200 2.61 -13.07 0.19
C GLY A 200 3.64 -13.81 -0.66
N LEU A 201 4.60 -14.49 -0.04
CA LEU A 201 5.59 -15.30 -0.76
C LEU A 201 4.95 -16.51 -1.46
N ASP A 202 3.99 -17.16 -0.82
CA ASP A 202 3.27 -18.29 -1.43
C ASP A 202 2.50 -17.84 -2.68
N ASN A 203 1.74 -16.75 -2.58
CA ASN A 203 0.97 -16.22 -3.71
C ASN A 203 1.87 -15.73 -4.85
N LEU A 204 2.97 -15.03 -4.56
CA LEU A 204 3.92 -14.58 -5.58
C LEU A 204 4.55 -15.76 -6.33
N ARG A 205 4.94 -16.80 -5.61
CA ARG A 205 5.48 -18.03 -6.20
C ARG A 205 4.42 -18.73 -7.06
N GLU A 206 3.22 -18.92 -6.53
CA GLU A 206 2.21 -19.76 -7.18
C GLU A 206 1.56 -19.10 -8.39
N LYS A 207 1.41 -17.77 -8.36
CA LYS A 207 0.74 -17.01 -9.42
C LYS A 207 1.71 -16.41 -10.43
N CYS A 208 2.90 -15.99 -9.99
CA CYS A 208 3.89 -15.34 -10.85
C CYS A 208 5.18 -16.14 -11.06
N GLY A 209 5.40 -17.20 -10.28
CA GLY A 209 6.70 -17.84 -10.24
C GLY A 209 7.78 -16.88 -9.77
N ILE A 210 7.46 -15.97 -8.83
CA ILE A 210 8.40 -15.03 -8.22
C ILE A 210 8.86 -15.56 -6.86
N TYR A 211 10.18 -15.56 -6.66
CA TYR A 211 10.84 -16.10 -5.48
C TYR A 211 11.70 -15.02 -4.81
N ILE A 212 11.83 -15.12 -3.49
CA ILE A 212 12.69 -14.25 -2.70
C ILE A 212 14.16 -14.50 -3.04
N ASP A 213 14.91 -13.41 -3.26
CA ASP A 213 16.34 -13.46 -3.50
C ASP A 213 17.08 -12.84 -2.30
N TYR A 214 17.85 -13.65 -1.55
CA TYR A 214 18.71 -13.12 -0.50
C TYR A 214 20.08 -12.78 -1.06
N THR A 215 20.51 -11.55 -0.85
CA THR A 215 21.91 -11.22 -1.13
C THR A 215 22.83 -11.93 -0.14
N ASN A 216 24.09 -12.07 -0.53
CA ASN A 216 25.15 -12.55 0.38
C ASN A 216 25.58 -11.50 1.42
N ILE A 217 24.87 -10.38 1.52
CA ILE A 217 25.15 -9.29 2.46
C ILE A 217 24.22 -9.44 3.66
N ARG A 218 24.83 -9.41 4.84
CA ARG A 218 24.12 -9.26 6.11
C ARG A 218 24.39 -7.90 6.68
N ASP A 219 23.33 -7.20 7.04
CA ASP A 219 23.42 -5.91 7.68
C ASP A 219 23.10 -6.00 9.15
N LYS A 220 23.72 -5.09 9.92
CA LYS A 220 23.52 -4.96 11.34
C LYS A 220 22.92 -3.60 11.64
N THR A 221 21.67 -3.58 12.10
CA THR A 221 21.04 -2.36 12.60
C THR A 221 20.47 -2.67 13.99
N ASN A 222 20.67 -1.76 14.94
CA ASN A 222 20.22 -1.91 16.33
C ASN A 222 20.64 -3.22 17.03
N GLY A 223 21.76 -3.81 16.60
CA GLY A 223 22.32 -5.03 17.20
C GLY A 223 21.76 -6.34 16.64
N VAL A 224 20.80 -6.29 15.73
CA VAL A 224 20.20 -7.45 15.06
C VAL A 224 20.76 -7.56 13.65
N TYR A 225 21.23 -8.74 13.27
CA TYR A 225 21.59 -9.01 11.87
C TYR A 225 20.36 -9.45 11.10
N HIS A 226 20.34 -9.16 9.80
CA HIS A 226 19.34 -9.68 8.88
C HIS A 226 19.97 -9.93 7.51
N TRP A 227 19.37 -10.81 6.72
CA TRP A 227 19.68 -10.94 5.30
C TRP A 227 19.01 -9.81 4.53
N ARG A 228 19.74 -9.15 3.64
CA ARG A 228 19.07 -8.30 2.65
C ARG A 228 18.42 -9.16 1.58
N TRP A 229 17.23 -8.77 1.14
CA TRP A 229 16.51 -9.49 0.11
C TRP A 229 15.64 -8.56 -0.74
N TYR A 230 15.27 -9.06 -1.92
CA TYR A 230 14.47 -8.32 -2.91
C TYR A 230 13.40 -9.24 -3.53
N LEU A 231 12.24 -8.65 -3.79
CA LEU A 231 11.10 -9.22 -4.51
C LEU A 231 10.61 -8.20 -5.53
N SER A 232 10.60 -8.59 -6.80
CA SER A 232 10.15 -7.76 -7.92
C SER A 232 9.95 -8.64 -9.15
N THR A 233 9.42 -8.06 -10.22
CA THR A 233 9.40 -8.70 -11.54
C THR A 233 10.78 -8.83 -12.20
N ASN A 234 11.85 -8.24 -11.63
CA ASN A 234 13.24 -8.46 -12.06
C ASN A 234 13.86 -9.72 -11.44
N ASN A 235 13.25 -10.29 -10.40
CA ASN A 235 13.62 -11.60 -9.91
C ASN A 235 13.25 -12.68 -10.94
N ILE A 236 13.48 -13.94 -10.62
CA ILE A 236 12.87 -15.05 -11.36
C ILE A 236 11.37 -14.80 -11.41
N ASN A 237 10.80 -14.82 -12.62
CA ASN A 237 9.41 -14.51 -12.90
C ASN A 237 8.90 -15.53 -13.91
N GLY A 238 8.58 -16.73 -13.41
CA GLY A 238 8.30 -17.91 -14.24
C GLY A 238 7.05 -17.77 -15.12
N GLU A 239 6.06 -16.98 -14.68
CA GLU A 239 4.80 -16.78 -15.40
C GLU A 239 4.75 -15.42 -16.13
N ASN A 240 5.87 -14.68 -16.17
CA ASN A 240 6.02 -13.37 -16.81
C ASN A 240 5.00 -12.32 -16.33
N CYS A 241 4.69 -12.31 -15.03
CA CYS A 241 3.85 -11.29 -14.45
C CYS A 241 4.41 -9.89 -14.74
N ASP A 242 3.53 -8.97 -15.12
CA ASP A 242 3.90 -7.57 -15.18
C ASP A 242 3.94 -6.92 -13.79
N ASN A 243 4.33 -5.64 -13.72
CA ASN A 243 4.49 -4.96 -12.45
C ASN A 243 3.15 -4.76 -11.71
N LYS A 244 2.06 -4.60 -12.46
CA LYS A 244 0.73 -4.44 -11.89
C LYS A 244 0.27 -5.75 -11.26
N GLU A 245 0.43 -6.87 -11.96
CA GLU A 245 0.12 -8.21 -11.44
C GLU A 245 0.94 -8.54 -10.19
N PHE A 246 2.24 -8.25 -10.21
CA PHE A 246 3.09 -8.35 -9.03
C PHE A 246 2.56 -7.53 -7.86
N TYR A 247 2.26 -6.25 -8.09
CA TYR A 247 1.81 -5.37 -7.02
C TYR A 247 0.43 -5.77 -6.50
N ASP A 248 -0.51 -6.17 -7.36
CA ASP A 248 -1.83 -6.63 -6.94
C ASP A 248 -1.71 -7.84 -6.00
N ILE A 249 -0.77 -8.76 -6.25
CA ILE A 249 -0.52 -9.89 -5.36
C ILE A 249 0.08 -9.45 -4.02
N VAL A 250 1.09 -8.56 -4.06
CA VAL A 250 1.70 -8.00 -2.84
C VAL A 250 0.66 -7.26 -2.01
N LYS A 251 -0.13 -6.39 -2.66
CA LYS A 251 -1.20 -5.56 -2.08
C LYS A 251 -2.22 -6.41 -1.32
N ASN A 252 -2.62 -7.55 -1.90
CA ASN A 252 -3.58 -8.48 -1.31
C ASN A 252 -3.07 -9.24 -0.08
N SER A 253 -1.77 -9.13 0.24
CA SER A 253 -1.19 -9.76 1.43
C SER A 253 -0.78 -8.73 2.49
N PHE A 254 -1.17 -7.45 2.33
CA PHE A 254 -1.13 -6.50 3.43
C PHE A 254 -2.36 -6.65 4.34
N ASN A 255 -2.19 -6.21 5.59
CA ASN A 255 -3.23 -6.20 6.60
C ASN A 255 -4.11 -4.94 6.55
N GLU A 256 -4.98 -4.79 7.55
CA GLU A 256 -5.95 -3.69 7.69
C GLU A 256 -5.29 -2.30 7.71
N ASP A 257 -4.01 -2.18 8.05
CA ASP A 257 -3.30 -0.90 8.06
C ASP A 257 -2.95 -0.37 6.66
N TYR A 258 -3.12 -1.18 5.61
CA TYR A 258 -3.03 -0.73 4.22
C TYR A 258 -4.11 0.32 3.87
N ASP A 259 -5.19 0.43 4.66
CA ASP A 259 -6.20 1.48 4.47
C ASP A 259 -5.59 2.89 4.47
N GLN A 260 -4.48 3.13 5.18
CA GLN A 260 -3.75 4.42 5.11
C GLN A 260 -3.18 4.68 3.71
N MET A 261 -2.61 3.66 3.06
CA MET A 261 -2.11 3.79 1.69
C MET A 261 -3.24 3.96 0.70
N LYS A 262 -4.39 3.29 0.93
CA LYS A 262 -5.60 3.44 0.12
C LYS A 262 -6.20 4.85 0.28
N GLU A 263 -6.22 5.41 1.48
CA GLU A 263 -6.65 6.80 1.73
C GLU A 263 -5.73 7.80 1.02
N LEU A 264 -4.42 7.59 1.07
CA LEU A 264 -3.46 8.49 0.43
C LEU A 264 -3.49 8.39 -1.10
N PHE A 265 -3.42 7.19 -1.67
CA PHE A 265 -3.17 7.00 -3.10
C PHE A 265 -4.31 6.37 -3.88
N GLY A 266 -5.32 5.80 -3.21
CA GLY A 266 -6.32 4.96 -3.87
C GLY A 266 -5.67 3.81 -4.65
N ASP A 267 -5.96 3.75 -5.95
CA ASP A 267 -5.38 2.77 -6.88
C ASP A 267 -4.20 3.34 -7.70
N PHE A 268 -3.74 4.56 -7.39
CA PHE A 268 -2.69 5.25 -8.16
C PHE A 268 -1.27 4.95 -7.71
N TYR A 269 -1.09 4.15 -6.65
CA TYR A 269 0.22 3.68 -6.20
C TYR A 269 0.45 2.26 -6.69
N GLU A 270 1.57 2.03 -7.37
CA GLU A 270 1.99 0.71 -7.83
C GLU A 270 3.41 0.41 -7.35
N GLY A 271 3.53 -0.47 -6.36
CA GLY A 271 4.80 -0.94 -5.82
C GLY A 271 5.56 -1.79 -6.84
N TYR A 272 6.83 -1.48 -7.11
CA TYR A 272 7.62 -2.22 -8.10
C TYR A 272 8.74 -3.07 -7.51
N VAL A 273 9.10 -2.83 -6.25
CA VAL A 273 10.05 -3.67 -5.52
C VAL A 273 9.70 -3.66 -4.04
N LEU A 274 9.58 -4.85 -3.48
CA LEU A 274 9.54 -5.06 -2.03
C LEU A 274 10.91 -5.59 -1.62
N LYS A 275 11.57 -4.90 -0.71
CA LYS A 275 12.97 -5.19 -0.36
C LYS A 275 13.23 -4.96 1.11
N ARG A 276 14.28 -5.60 1.61
CA ARG A 276 14.85 -5.26 2.91
C ARG A 276 16.33 -5.00 2.74
N GLU A 277 16.72 -3.75 2.93
CA GLU A 277 18.12 -3.32 2.85
C GLU A 277 18.67 -2.94 4.23
N ASP A 278 17.80 -2.53 5.16
CA ASP A 278 18.13 -2.25 6.55
C ASP A 278 17.23 -3.01 7.54
N ALA A 279 17.56 -2.94 8.84
CA ALA A 279 16.85 -3.73 9.85
C ALA A 279 15.65 -3.02 10.47
N GLN A 280 15.41 -1.72 10.25
CA GLN A 280 14.30 -1.06 10.94
C GLN A 280 12.96 -1.42 10.29
N TYR A 281 12.87 -1.28 8.98
CA TYR A 281 11.69 -1.63 8.20
C TYR A 281 12.14 -2.26 6.87
N ALA A 282 11.35 -3.17 6.33
CA ALA A 282 11.46 -3.44 4.89
C ALA A 282 10.78 -2.30 4.13
N HIS A 283 11.14 -2.11 2.87
CA HIS A 283 10.65 -1.01 2.04
C HIS A 283 9.87 -1.57 0.86
N ILE A 284 8.79 -0.89 0.49
CA ILE A 284 8.21 -1.02 -0.84
C ILE A 284 8.37 0.31 -1.56
N ASP A 285 9.12 0.28 -2.66
CA ASP A 285 9.25 1.43 -3.54
C ASP A 285 8.21 1.29 -4.64
N GLY A 286 7.45 2.36 -4.88
CA GLY A 286 6.41 2.42 -5.90
C GLY A 286 6.57 3.55 -6.90
N ILE A 287 5.71 3.54 -7.90
CA ILE A 287 5.54 4.57 -8.93
C ILE A 287 4.06 4.98 -8.99
N LEU A 288 3.78 6.06 -9.73
CA LEU A 288 2.41 6.46 -10.05
C LEU A 288 1.85 5.57 -11.17
N ALA A 289 0.72 4.93 -10.88
CA ALA A 289 0.01 4.02 -11.77
C ALA A 289 -0.94 4.76 -12.74
N GLU A 290 -1.64 3.98 -13.58
CA GLU A 290 -2.89 4.40 -14.27
C GLU A 290 -2.84 5.74 -15.04
N LYS A 291 -1.71 6.02 -15.71
CA LYS A 291 -1.48 7.25 -16.51
C LYS A 291 -1.46 8.54 -15.68
N GLN A 292 -1.38 8.44 -14.36
CA GLN A 292 -1.12 9.58 -13.50
C GLN A 292 0.27 10.13 -13.78
N LYS A 293 0.41 11.46 -13.78
CA LYS A 293 1.65 12.16 -14.19
C LYS A 293 2.05 13.27 -13.24
N TYR A 294 1.15 13.73 -12.40
CA TYR A 294 1.40 14.82 -11.49
C TYR A 294 0.86 14.44 -10.12
N ILE A 295 1.62 14.81 -9.11
CA ILE A 295 1.28 14.56 -7.72
C ILE A 295 1.44 15.86 -6.93
N ILE A 296 0.51 16.09 -6.00
CA ILE A 296 0.61 17.13 -4.99
C ILE A 296 0.63 16.44 -3.64
N GLU A 297 1.71 16.63 -2.89
CA GLU A 297 1.78 16.18 -1.50
C GLU A 297 1.35 17.32 -0.58
N ILE A 298 0.33 17.05 0.24
CA ILE A 298 -0.17 17.98 1.24
C ILE A 298 0.37 17.58 2.60
N TYR A 299 1.00 18.55 3.25
CA TYR A 299 1.55 18.43 4.59
C TYR A 299 0.83 19.38 5.52
N GLN A 300 0.96 19.13 6.82
CA GLN A 300 0.50 20.05 7.84
C GLN A 300 1.64 20.36 8.79
N ASN A 301 1.68 21.60 9.28
CA ASN A 301 2.62 21.96 10.33
C ASN A 301 2.40 21.08 11.56
N GLN A 302 3.48 20.81 12.31
CA GLN A 302 3.44 19.90 13.46
C GLN A 302 2.28 20.29 14.39
N CYS A 303 1.35 19.36 14.57
CA CYS A 303 0.31 19.47 15.57
C CYS A 303 0.17 18.11 16.27
N ASN A 304 0.07 18.18 17.61
CA ASN A 304 0.18 17.02 18.49
C ASN A 304 1.45 16.19 18.20
N ASN A 305 1.30 14.89 17.96
CA ASN A 305 2.39 13.94 17.71
C ASN A 305 2.67 13.71 16.21
N GLN A 306 2.03 14.45 15.31
CA GLN A 306 2.22 14.26 13.87
C GLN A 306 3.57 14.83 13.43
N ASP A 307 4.35 14.04 12.68
CA ASP A 307 5.56 14.54 12.04
C ASP A 307 5.20 15.58 10.97
N GLN A 308 5.81 16.76 11.03
CA GLN A 308 5.67 17.83 10.01
C GLN A 308 6.09 17.40 8.59
N ASN A 309 6.77 16.27 8.50
CA ASN A 309 7.21 15.64 7.27
C ASN A 309 6.29 14.51 6.80
N GLN A 310 5.26 14.17 7.57
CA GLN A 310 4.25 13.21 7.19
C GLN A 310 3.29 13.86 6.20
N VAL A 311 3.08 13.20 5.06
CA VAL A 311 2.03 13.58 4.10
C VAL A 311 0.70 13.14 4.67
N ILE A 312 -0.29 14.03 4.62
CA ILE A 312 -1.65 13.78 5.13
C ILE A 312 -2.70 13.64 4.04
N CYS A 313 -2.40 14.11 2.84
CA CYS A 313 -3.25 13.98 1.67
C CYS A 313 -2.39 14.04 0.41
N ILE A 314 -2.80 13.31 -0.61
CA ILE A 314 -2.17 13.33 -1.92
C ILE A 314 -3.24 13.62 -2.96
N LEU A 315 -2.92 14.52 -3.89
CA LEU A 315 -3.71 14.72 -5.10
C LEU A 315 -2.93 14.17 -6.27
N SER A 316 -3.55 13.31 -7.08
CA SER A 316 -2.94 12.73 -8.26
C SER A 316 -3.72 13.13 -9.50
N SER A 317 -3.00 13.50 -10.57
CA SER A 317 -3.63 13.88 -11.83
C SER A 317 -2.80 13.48 -13.05
N ASN A 318 -3.47 13.30 -14.19
CA ASN A 318 -2.80 13.01 -15.47
C ASN A 318 -2.32 14.28 -16.21
N LYS A 319 -2.71 15.45 -15.72
CA LYS A 319 -2.39 16.79 -16.25
C LYS A 319 -2.12 17.77 -15.11
N LYS A 320 -1.52 18.92 -15.41
CA LYS A 320 -1.39 20.01 -14.44
C LYS A 320 -2.78 20.53 -14.10
N LEU A 321 -3.05 20.72 -12.81
CA LEU A 321 -4.33 21.23 -12.34
C LEU A 321 -4.34 22.76 -12.46
N ASN A 322 -5.43 23.30 -12.98
CA ASN A 322 -5.74 24.72 -12.79
C ASN A 322 -6.32 24.97 -11.38
N PHE A 323 -6.59 26.23 -11.06
CA PHE A 323 -7.10 26.60 -9.74
C PHE A 323 -8.43 25.91 -9.39
N GLU A 324 -9.40 25.83 -10.31
CA GLU A 324 -10.70 25.21 -10.06
C GLU A 324 -10.57 23.68 -9.90
N GLU A 325 -9.76 23.05 -10.74
CA GLU A 325 -9.48 21.61 -10.65
C GLU A 325 -8.76 21.26 -9.36
N PHE A 326 -7.80 22.09 -8.91
CA PHE A 326 -7.14 21.91 -7.62
C PHE A 326 -8.12 21.95 -6.45
N GLN A 327 -9.06 22.90 -6.44
CA GLN A 327 -10.09 22.97 -5.39
C GLN A 327 -10.91 21.69 -5.34
N LYS A 328 -11.37 21.24 -6.51
CA LYS A 328 -12.19 20.03 -6.63
C LYS A 328 -11.43 18.81 -6.10
N GLU A 329 -10.22 18.57 -6.61
CA GLU A 329 -9.39 17.43 -6.20
C GLU A 329 -9.07 17.50 -4.70
N PHE A 330 -8.81 18.69 -4.15
CA PHE A 330 -8.56 18.87 -2.72
C PHE A 330 -9.79 18.52 -1.87
N VAL A 331 -10.99 18.97 -2.26
CA VAL A 331 -12.23 18.68 -1.52
C VAL A 331 -12.58 17.18 -1.58
N GLU A 332 -12.38 16.56 -2.74
CA GLU A 332 -12.76 15.16 -2.99
C GLU A 332 -11.79 14.16 -2.34
N ASN A 333 -10.48 14.46 -2.29
CA ASN A 333 -9.46 13.49 -1.87
C ASN A 333 -8.81 13.78 -0.51
N CYS A 334 -8.90 15.01 0.02
CA CYS A 334 -8.31 15.35 1.32
C CYS A 334 -9.32 15.21 2.47
N GLU A 335 -9.97 14.06 2.60
CA GLU A 335 -10.92 13.78 3.69
C GLU A 335 -10.28 13.84 5.08
N SER A 336 -8.96 13.69 5.18
CA SER A 336 -8.19 13.89 6.42
C SER A 336 -8.19 15.36 6.89
N VAL A 337 -8.50 16.30 5.99
CA VAL A 337 -8.51 17.75 6.22
C VAL A 337 -9.94 18.29 6.19
N ILE A 338 -10.73 17.89 5.19
CA ILE A 338 -12.07 18.39 4.91
C ILE A 338 -13.08 17.74 5.85
N ILE A 339 -13.79 18.53 6.65
CA ILE A 339 -14.76 18.03 7.64
C ILE A 339 -16.08 17.63 6.97
N ASP A 340 -16.59 18.47 6.08
CA ASP A 340 -17.77 18.22 5.26
C ASP A 340 -17.46 18.54 3.80
N ASN A 341 -17.38 17.51 2.97
CA ASN A 341 -17.10 17.65 1.54
C ASN A 341 -18.32 18.14 0.73
N LYS A 342 -19.51 18.25 1.35
CA LYS A 342 -20.71 18.81 0.74
C LYS A 342 -20.84 20.31 1.00
N GLU A 343 -20.07 20.84 1.93
CA GLU A 343 -20.06 22.26 2.22
C GLU A 343 -19.36 23.04 1.09
N ASN A 344 -20.04 24.06 0.58
CA ASN A 344 -19.46 24.97 -0.41
C ASN A 344 -18.54 25.98 0.27
N ALA A 345 -17.24 25.73 0.22
CA ALA A 345 -16.24 26.69 0.69
C ALA A 345 -16.08 27.88 -0.26
N LYS A 346 -15.75 29.04 0.30
CA LYS A 346 -15.30 30.20 -0.47
C LYS A 346 -13.79 30.12 -0.67
N TRP A 347 -13.39 29.86 -1.91
CA TRP A 347 -11.98 29.78 -2.29
C TRP A 347 -11.44 31.13 -2.76
N GLY A 348 -10.18 31.40 -2.45
CA GLY A 348 -9.50 32.59 -2.92
C GLY A 348 -7.98 32.44 -2.96
N ILE A 349 -7.35 33.44 -3.57
CA ILE A 349 -5.90 33.55 -3.69
C ILE A 349 -5.49 34.90 -3.10
N ASP A 350 -4.46 34.89 -2.27
CA ASP A 350 -3.86 36.11 -1.71
C ASP A 350 -2.34 36.09 -1.83
N ALA A 351 -1.66 37.05 -1.20
CA ALA A 351 -0.21 37.15 -1.23
C ALA A 351 0.51 35.99 -0.52
N ASN A 352 -0.18 35.25 0.33
CA ASN A 352 0.37 34.16 1.14
C ASN A 352 0.09 32.78 0.51
N GLY A 353 -0.95 32.66 -0.32
CA GLY A 353 -1.22 31.45 -1.09
C GLY A 353 -2.68 31.29 -1.47
N VAL A 354 -3.20 30.07 -1.33
CA VAL A 354 -4.60 29.73 -1.57
C VAL A 354 -5.30 29.60 -0.23
N PHE A 355 -6.55 30.04 -0.12
CA PHE A 355 -7.37 29.79 1.06
C PHE A 355 -8.75 29.23 0.70
N ALA A 356 -9.33 28.50 1.64
CA ALA A 356 -10.70 28.00 1.59
C ALA A 356 -11.40 28.34 2.91
N GLU A 357 -12.50 29.08 2.83
CA GLU A 357 -13.30 29.48 3.99
C GLU A 357 -14.61 28.67 4.03
N PHE A 358 -14.73 27.84 5.06
CA PHE A 358 -15.93 27.10 5.43
C PHE A 358 -16.64 27.84 6.57
N SER A 359 -17.87 27.45 6.89
CA SER A 359 -18.68 28.05 7.95
C SER A 359 -18.02 27.97 9.33
N GLN A 360 -17.28 26.91 9.60
CA GLN A 360 -16.68 26.63 10.90
C GLN A 360 -15.16 26.74 10.93
N PHE A 361 -14.49 26.82 9.79
CA PHE A 361 -13.04 26.83 9.73
C PHE A 361 -12.52 27.43 8.43
N LYS A 362 -11.27 27.88 8.45
CA LYS A 362 -10.55 28.34 7.27
C LYS A 362 -9.29 27.50 7.08
N ILE A 363 -9.01 27.12 5.84
CA ILE A 363 -7.75 26.50 5.46
C ILE A 363 -6.92 27.54 4.71
N ASN A 364 -5.67 27.71 5.10
CA ASN A 364 -4.66 28.42 4.32
C ASN A 364 -3.67 27.40 3.78
N ILE A 365 -3.39 27.45 2.48
CA ILE A 365 -2.52 26.54 1.74
C ILE A 365 -1.34 27.35 1.22
N GLU A 366 -0.14 26.94 1.59
CA GLU A 366 1.11 27.65 1.35
C GLU A 366 2.10 26.75 0.61
N ASN A 367 3.02 27.36 -0.15
CA ASN A 367 4.06 26.64 -0.88
C ASN A 367 5.06 25.96 0.08
N LYS A 368 5.35 24.66 -0.11
CA LYS A 368 6.29 23.88 0.71
C LYS A 368 7.36 23.16 -0.11
N ASN A 369 8.29 23.90 -0.72
CA ASN A 369 9.31 23.37 -1.64
C ASN A 369 8.70 22.65 -2.86
N TYR A 370 9.36 22.74 -4.02
CA TYR A 370 8.90 22.08 -5.26
C TYR A 370 7.51 22.52 -5.76
N GLY A 371 7.46 22.97 -7.01
CA GLY A 371 6.23 23.51 -7.55
C GLY A 371 5.81 24.84 -6.91
N LYS A 372 4.66 25.35 -7.34
CA LYS A 372 4.05 26.59 -6.85
C LYS A 372 2.53 26.56 -7.02
N LEU A 373 1.81 27.04 -6.02
CA LEU A 373 0.39 27.41 -6.09
C LEU A 373 0.18 28.50 -7.15
N PRO A 374 -1.01 28.56 -7.77
CA PRO A 374 -1.35 29.59 -8.75
C PRO A 374 -1.45 30.97 -8.08
N ASN A 375 -1.05 32.03 -8.79
CA ASN A 375 -1.20 33.41 -8.30
C ASN A 375 -2.49 34.08 -8.80
N SER A 376 -3.23 33.39 -9.66
CA SER A 376 -4.52 33.83 -10.17
C SER A 376 -5.40 32.62 -10.52
N ILE A 377 -6.71 32.84 -10.60
CA ILE A 377 -7.68 31.76 -10.89
C ILE A 377 -7.51 31.13 -12.27
N THR A 378 -6.77 31.78 -13.17
CA THR A 378 -6.49 31.30 -14.53
C THR A 378 -5.16 30.57 -14.65
N GLU A 379 -4.32 30.60 -13.61
CA GLU A 379 -3.01 29.94 -13.61
C GLU A 379 -3.12 28.45 -13.24
N GLU A 380 -2.22 27.66 -13.81
CA GLU A 380 -1.99 26.27 -13.43
C GLU A 380 -1.03 26.17 -12.25
N ILE A 381 -1.17 25.10 -11.47
CA ILE A 381 -0.14 24.70 -10.51
C ILE A 381 1.15 24.41 -11.25
N THR A 382 2.25 24.97 -10.76
CA THR A 382 3.59 24.63 -11.22
C THR A 382 4.06 23.40 -10.47
N TYR A 383 4.71 22.47 -11.18
CA TYR A 383 5.30 21.26 -10.61
C TYR A 383 6.81 21.24 -10.89
N LYS A 384 7.58 20.57 -10.03
CA LYS A 384 8.97 20.21 -10.31
C LYS A 384 8.99 18.85 -10.99
N GLU A 385 9.64 18.76 -12.13
CA GLU A 385 9.85 17.51 -12.88
C GLU A 385 11.32 17.09 -12.77
N PHE A 386 11.56 15.77 -12.63
CA PHE A 386 12.91 15.19 -12.58
C PHE A 386 13.18 14.35 -13.84
N ILE A 387 13.91 14.92 -14.80
CA ILE A 387 14.17 14.26 -16.10
C ILE A 387 14.80 12.86 -15.91
N GLU A 388 15.74 12.72 -14.98
CA GLU A 388 16.47 11.46 -14.75
C GLU A 388 15.61 10.33 -14.17
N ALA A 389 14.47 10.66 -13.57
CA ALA A 389 13.54 9.69 -13.00
C ALA A 389 12.35 9.40 -13.94
N ASN A 390 12.36 9.89 -15.20
CA ASN A 390 11.18 9.89 -16.08
C ASN A 390 9.94 10.41 -15.34
N SER A 391 10.14 11.56 -14.70
CA SER A 391 9.38 11.87 -13.51
C SER A 391 7.98 12.38 -13.75
N SER A 392 7.09 12.01 -12.84
CA SER A 392 5.86 12.73 -12.60
C SER A 392 6.14 14.11 -11.99
N GLY A 393 5.46 15.17 -12.42
CA GLY A 393 5.63 16.47 -11.79
C GLY A 393 5.15 16.45 -10.34
N ILE A 394 5.99 16.89 -9.39
CA ILE A 394 5.65 17.01 -7.97
C ILE A 394 5.46 18.48 -7.56
N ALA A 395 4.42 18.75 -6.79
CA ALA A 395 4.29 19.96 -6.00
C ALA A 395 4.06 19.59 -4.53
N ARG A 396 4.48 20.45 -3.61
CA ARG A 396 4.25 20.22 -2.19
C ARG A 396 3.72 21.47 -1.53
N PHE A 397 2.69 21.30 -0.72
CA PHE A 397 2.04 22.40 -0.02
C PHE A 397 1.89 22.09 1.46
N ASN A 398 1.96 23.13 2.27
CA ASN A 398 1.61 23.07 3.68
C ASN A 398 0.19 23.62 3.86
N ILE A 399 -0.59 23.02 4.74
CA ILE A 399 -1.86 23.57 5.19
C ILE A 399 -1.76 24.07 6.62
N ASN A 400 -2.46 25.16 6.87
CA ASN A 400 -2.70 25.74 8.18
C ASN A 400 -4.21 25.87 8.35
N MET A 401 -4.75 25.21 9.37
CA MET A 401 -6.17 25.26 9.67
C MET A 401 -6.42 26.28 10.79
N ASP A 402 -7.36 27.18 10.55
CA ASP A 402 -7.84 28.17 11.51
C ASP A 402 -9.28 27.79 11.88
N CYS A 403 -9.48 27.35 13.11
CA CYS A 403 -10.77 26.93 13.62
C CYS A 403 -11.59 28.15 14.03
N GLY A 404 -12.77 28.32 13.43
CA GLY A 404 -13.67 29.42 13.70
C GLY A 404 -14.30 29.35 15.09
N GLU A 405 -15.15 30.34 15.41
CA GLU A 405 -15.84 30.37 16.70
C GLU A 405 -16.67 29.10 16.93
N GLY A 406 -16.61 28.58 18.17
CA GLY A 406 -17.27 27.34 18.54
C GLY A 406 -16.56 26.07 18.07
N SER A 407 -15.30 26.17 17.63
CA SER A 407 -14.47 25.02 17.29
C SER A 407 -13.04 25.12 17.82
N PHE A 408 -12.32 23.99 17.85
CA PHE A 408 -10.92 23.89 18.29
C PHE A 408 -10.15 22.89 17.44
N VAL A 409 -8.82 22.97 17.41
CA VAL A 409 -7.97 22.00 16.71
C VAL A 409 -7.93 20.70 17.52
N GLY A 410 -8.58 19.64 17.01
CA GLY A 410 -8.68 18.34 17.64
C GLY A 410 -7.62 17.34 17.16
N ASP A 411 -7.97 16.05 17.24
CA ASP A 411 -7.12 14.96 16.76
C ASP A 411 -6.92 15.04 15.24
N LYS A 412 -5.75 14.57 14.78
CA LYS A 412 -5.31 14.72 13.37
C LYS A 412 -5.38 16.15 12.84
N CYS A 413 -5.38 17.15 13.74
CA CYS A 413 -5.30 18.56 13.40
C CYS A 413 -6.48 19.06 12.55
N ARG A 414 -7.66 18.46 12.76
CA ARG A 414 -8.94 18.86 12.19
C ARG A 414 -9.70 19.73 13.19
N CYS A 415 -10.46 20.71 12.70
CA CYS A 415 -11.36 21.45 13.57
C CYS A 415 -12.45 20.51 14.10
N SER A 416 -12.69 20.58 15.40
CA SER A 416 -13.71 19.83 16.12
C SER A 416 -14.63 20.81 16.83
N ALA A 417 -15.91 20.48 16.93
CA ALA A 417 -16.89 21.33 17.60
C ALA A 417 -16.58 21.44 19.10
N CYS A 418 -16.71 22.64 19.64
CA CYS A 418 -16.69 22.88 21.08
C CYS A 418 -17.94 22.28 21.75
N PRO A 419 -17.92 22.14 23.10
CA PRO A 419 -19.12 21.82 23.87
C PRO A 419 -20.30 22.75 23.52
N LEU A 420 -21.53 22.27 23.71
CA LEU A 420 -22.73 23.06 23.42
C LEU A 420 -22.69 24.45 24.08
N ASN A 421 -23.19 25.44 23.36
CA ASN A 421 -23.23 26.86 23.77
C ASN A 421 -21.85 27.51 24.03
N CYS A 422 -20.75 26.85 23.66
CA CYS A 422 -19.41 27.35 23.79
C CYS A 422 -18.94 28.08 22.51
N SER A 423 -18.41 29.29 22.65
CA SER A 423 -17.79 30.05 21.54
C SER A 423 -16.28 29.84 21.44
N LYS A 424 -15.62 29.40 22.51
CA LYS A 424 -14.18 29.07 22.49
C LYS A 424 -13.85 27.97 23.50
N CYS A 425 -13.14 26.95 23.04
CA CYS A 425 -12.66 25.83 23.84
C CYS A 425 -11.28 25.37 23.37
N ASN A 426 -10.59 24.59 24.21
CA ASN A 426 -9.34 23.90 23.82
C ASN A 426 -9.52 22.38 23.67
N ASN A 427 -10.70 21.85 24.01
CA ASN A 427 -11.06 20.45 23.88
C ASN A 427 -12.59 20.29 23.86
N GLY A 428 -13.06 19.10 23.47
CA GLY A 428 -14.49 18.78 23.37
C GLY A 428 -15.22 18.60 24.71
N SER A 429 -14.56 18.82 25.86
CA SER A 429 -15.14 18.56 27.19
C SER A 429 -15.25 19.79 28.08
N SER A 430 -14.55 20.88 27.75
CA SER A 430 -14.47 22.09 28.57
C SER A 430 -14.51 23.34 27.71
N CYS A 431 -15.24 24.33 28.18
CA CYS A 431 -15.40 25.62 27.53
C CYS A 431 -14.58 26.71 28.23
N GLU A 432 -13.95 27.58 27.45
CA GLU A 432 -13.25 28.78 27.95
C GLU A 432 -14.13 30.03 27.86
N LYS A 433 -15.00 30.10 26.86
CA LYS A 433 -15.88 31.24 26.62
C LYS A 433 -17.20 30.75 26.03
N CYS A 434 -18.31 31.12 26.64
CA CYS A 434 -19.65 30.81 26.12
C CYS A 434 -20.06 31.75 24.98
N ASN A 435 -21.07 31.35 24.22
CA ASN A 435 -21.77 32.25 23.30
C ASN A 435 -22.47 33.38 24.08
N GLU A 436 -22.87 34.45 23.40
CA GLU A 436 -23.38 35.69 24.05
C GLU A 436 -24.66 35.46 24.89
N ILE A 437 -25.38 34.37 24.62
CA ILE A 437 -26.65 34.01 25.28
C ILE A 437 -26.48 33.01 26.42
N SER A 438 -25.25 32.70 26.81
CA SER A 438 -24.94 31.74 27.88
C SER A 438 -23.84 32.25 28.82
N THR A 439 -23.79 31.69 30.03
CA THR A 439 -22.81 32.00 31.07
C THR A 439 -21.95 30.78 31.38
N LEU A 440 -20.65 31.01 31.58
CA LEU A 440 -19.68 29.97 31.90
C LEU A 440 -19.69 29.63 33.39
N VAL A 441 -19.92 28.36 33.72
CA VAL A 441 -19.85 27.82 35.08
C VAL A 441 -19.07 26.50 35.04
N GLU A 442 -17.96 26.42 35.78
CA GLU A 442 -17.12 25.21 35.89
C GLU A 442 -16.73 24.56 34.55
N GLY A 443 -16.43 25.39 33.54
CA GLY A 443 -16.05 24.91 32.21
C GLY A 443 -17.22 24.44 31.33
N ARG A 444 -18.48 24.72 31.72
CA ARG A 444 -19.69 24.44 30.93
C ARG A 444 -20.54 25.71 30.77
N CYS A 445 -21.26 25.79 29.66
CA CYS A 445 -22.11 26.93 29.34
C CYS A 445 -23.57 26.64 29.68
N TYR A 446 -24.20 27.57 30.40
CA TYR A 446 -25.61 27.50 30.80
C TYR A 446 -26.36 28.71 30.25
N CYS A 447 -27.59 28.51 29.79
CA CYS A 447 -28.37 29.59 29.19
C CYS A 447 -28.60 30.77 30.15
N ASN A 448 -28.48 31.99 29.62
CA ASN A 448 -28.78 33.20 30.36
C ASN A 448 -30.28 33.31 30.68
N SER A 449 -30.62 34.14 31.65
CA SER A 449 -32.03 34.44 31.97
C SER A 449 -32.76 34.98 30.74
N GLY A 450 -33.91 34.39 30.40
CA GLY A 450 -34.66 34.68 29.17
C GLY A 450 -34.47 33.67 28.03
N TYR A 451 -33.56 32.71 28.20
CA TYR A 451 -33.29 31.63 27.24
C TYR A 451 -33.54 30.25 27.88
N THR A 452 -33.85 29.26 27.05
CA THR A 452 -34.03 27.85 27.45
C THR A 452 -33.35 26.94 26.45
N GLU A 453 -32.86 25.78 26.90
CA GLU A 453 -32.30 24.78 25.98
C GLU A 453 -33.41 24.20 25.08
N ASN A 454 -33.10 24.04 23.79
CA ASN A 454 -33.94 23.27 22.87
C ASN A 454 -33.68 21.75 23.04
N ASN A 455 -34.29 20.92 22.19
CA ASN A 455 -34.11 19.46 22.24
C ASN A 455 -32.67 18.99 21.99
N ASP A 456 -31.82 19.84 21.42
CA ASP A 456 -30.40 19.58 21.15
C ASP A 456 -29.47 20.19 22.22
N GLY A 457 -30.03 20.76 23.30
CA GLY A 457 -29.25 21.40 24.37
C GLY A 457 -28.71 22.80 24.02
N ILE A 458 -29.15 23.40 22.92
CA ILE A 458 -28.74 24.74 22.47
C ILE A 458 -29.65 25.79 23.08
N CYS A 459 -29.08 26.86 23.64
CA CYS A 459 -29.84 27.96 24.21
C CYS A 459 -30.62 28.71 23.12
N VAL A 460 -31.94 28.78 23.27
CA VAL A 460 -32.86 29.53 22.40
C VAL A 460 -33.71 30.48 23.21
N VAL A 461 -34.26 31.51 22.58
CA VAL A 461 -35.14 32.48 23.25
C VAL A 461 -36.35 31.72 23.82
N LYS A 462 -36.67 31.98 25.09
CA LYS A 462 -37.83 31.38 25.74
C LYS A 462 -39.09 31.78 24.95
N PRO A 463 -39.90 30.83 24.45
CA PRO A 463 -41.12 31.19 23.75
C PRO A 463 -42.05 31.96 24.70
N GLU A 464 -42.50 33.14 24.27
CA GLU A 464 -43.55 33.86 24.98
C GLU A 464 -44.81 32.96 25.04
N PRO A 465 -45.53 32.93 26.18
CA PRO A 465 -46.76 32.16 26.26
C PRO A 465 -47.76 32.73 25.25
N THR A 466 -48.05 31.97 24.19
CA THR A 466 -49.17 32.24 23.30
C THR A 466 -50.44 32.21 24.14
N VAL A 467 -51.03 33.37 24.39
CA VAL A 467 -52.33 33.47 25.05
C VAL A 467 -53.35 32.89 24.10
N THR A 468 -53.75 31.64 24.34
CA THR A 468 -54.89 31.03 23.66
C THR A 468 -56.16 31.77 24.10
N ILE A 469 -56.62 32.73 23.30
CA ILE A 469 -57.95 33.31 23.47
C ILE A 469 -58.94 32.21 23.08
N THR A 470 -59.62 31.63 24.07
CA THR A 470 -60.71 30.68 23.85
C THR A 470 -61.89 31.45 23.27
N GLU A 471 -62.08 31.39 21.95
CA GLU A 471 -63.27 31.90 21.29
C GLU A 471 -64.43 30.92 21.56
N VAL A 472 -65.47 31.41 22.23
CA VAL A 472 -66.68 30.65 22.56
C VAL A 472 -67.51 30.48 21.28
N GLN A 473 -67.53 29.26 20.75
CA GLN A 473 -68.37 28.86 19.63
C GLN A 473 -69.79 28.51 20.13
N PRO A 474 -70.88 29.03 19.53
CA PRO A 474 -72.25 28.69 19.92
C PRO A 474 -72.70 27.33 19.36
N GLU A 475 -73.58 26.68 20.14
CA GLU A 475 -74.29 25.42 19.85
C GLU A 475 -74.92 25.36 18.45
N PRO A 476 -74.76 24.21 17.74
CA PRO A 476 -75.70 23.81 16.71
C PRO A 476 -76.72 22.78 17.23
N THR A 477 -77.96 23.07 16.85
CA THR A 477 -79.23 22.41 17.13
C THR A 477 -79.30 20.96 16.63
N VAL A 478 -79.99 20.14 17.43
CA VAL A 478 -80.39 18.76 17.16
C VAL A 478 -81.40 18.66 16.00
N THR A 479 -81.16 17.77 15.04
CA THR A 479 -82.21 17.09 14.25
C THR A 479 -81.91 15.60 14.16
N VAL A 480 -82.96 14.81 14.32
CA VAL A 480 -82.98 13.37 14.60
C VAL A 480 -83.34 12.56 13.36
N ALA A 481 -82.58 11.48 13.17
CA ALA A 481 -82.87 10.15 12.61
C ALA A 481 -83.47 9.94 11.20
N GLY A 482 -82.78 9.06 10.46
CA GLY A 482 -83.32 8.06 9.56
C GLY A 482 -82.28 6.95 9.39
N VAL A 483 -82.63 5.72 9.82
CA VAL A 483 -81.83 4.48 9.81
C VAL A 483 -82.24 3.63 8.61
N ASP A 484 -81.31 2.85 8.05
CA ASP A 484 -81.41 1.49 7.47
C ASP A 484 -80.34 1.35 6.38
N ASP A 485 -79.30 0.53 6.59
CA ASP A 485 -79.21 -0.93 6.50
C ASP A 485 -78.91 -1.43 5.07
N ASN A 486 -77.71 -2.01 4.96
CA ASN A 486 -77.29 -3.21 4.23
C ASN A 486 -77.40 -3.36 2.70
N ASP A 487 -76.30 -3.98 2.24
CA ASP A 487 -76.10 -4.96 1.18
C ASP A 487 -75.84 -4.56 -0.28
N ASP A 488 -74.76 -5.18 -0.76
CA ASP A 488 -74.49 -5.77 -2.07
C ASP A 488 -74.55 -4.90 -3.34
N ASP A 489 -73.39 -4.72 -3.98
CA ASP A 489 -72.99 -5.52 -5.15
C ASP A 489 -71.75 -4.90 -5.83
N ASP A 490 -70.67 -5.70 -5.86
CA ASP A 490 -69.96 -6.20 -7.04
C ASP A 490 -69.38 -5.29 -8.17
N VAL A 491 -68.21 -5.76 -8.66
CA VAL A 491 -67.68 -5.72 -10.04
C VAL A 491 -66.57 -4.70 -10.43
N ASP A 492 -65.38 -5.29 -10.60
CA ASP A 492 -64.32 -5.15 -11.62
C ASP A 492 -63.61 -3.81 -11.89
N ASN A 493 -62.27 -3.82 -11.85
CA ASN A 493 -61.49 -4.25 -13.03
C ASN A 493 -59.96 -4.31 -12.79
N GLU A 494 -59.33 -5.22 -13.53
CA GLU A 494 -57.91 -5.55 -13.58
C GLU A 494 -57.01 -4.41 -14.11
N ASN A 495 -55.75 -4.36 -13.64
CA ASN A 495 -54.60 -4.54 -14.55
C ASN A 495 -53.26 -4.70 -13.83
N ASN A 496 -52.61 -5.82 -14.13
CA ASN A 496 -51.18 -6.05 -13.99
C ASN A 496 -50.40 -5.18 -15.00
N ASN A 497 -49.19 -4.76 -14.65
CA ASN A 497 -48.01 -5.00 -15.49
C ASN A 497 -46.70 -4.67 -14.75
N GLU A 498 -45.77 -5.61 -14.91
CA GLU A 498 -44.38 -5.61 -14.46
C GLU A 498 -43.58 -4.44 -15.06
N VAL A 499 -42.63 -3.93 -14.28
CA VAL A 499 -41.64 -2.94 -14.72
C VAL A 499 -40.32 -3.67 -14.95
N GLU A 500 -39.96 -3.87 -16.22
CA GLU A 500 -38.62 -4.28 -16.64
C GLU A 500 -37.64 -3.09 -16.57
N THR A 501 -36.49 -3.34 -15.96
CA THR A 501 -35.27 -2.52 -15.96
C THR A 501 -34.57 -2.52 -17.32
N PRO A 502 -34.14 -1.37 -17.87
CA PRO A 502 -33.28 -1.33 -19.06
C PRO A 502 -31.78 -1.29 -18.73
N THR A 503 -31.05 -2.18 -19.38
CA THR A 503 -29.58 -2.24 -19.52
C THR A 503 -29.06 -1.10 -20.42
N PRO A 504 -27.89 -0.47 -20.16
CA PRO A 504 -27.28 0.47 -21.09
C PRO A 504 -26.35 -0.22 -22.10
N THR A 505 -26.61 0.08 -23.36
CA THR A 505 -25.89 -0.28 -24.58
C THR A 505 -24.47 0.29 -24.63
N GLN A 506 -23.50 -0.56 -24.99
CA GLN A 506 -22.13 -0.18 -25.34
C GLN A 506 -22.07 0.49 -26.72
N ALA A 507 -21.45 1.66 -26.79
CA ALA A 507 -21.03 2.30 -28.04
C ALA A 507 -19.60 1.85 -28.38
N ILE A 508 -19.47 1.29 -29.58
CA ILE A 508 -18.20 0.94 -30.23
C ILE A 508 -17.78 2.16 -31.06
N GLU A 509 -16.63 2.75 -30.77
CA GLU A 509 -15.94 3.66 -31.69
C GLU A 509 -14.64 2.99 -32.17
N GLU A 510 -14.65 2.64 -33.46
CA GLU A 510 -13.47 2.34 -34.25
C GLU A 510 -12.59 3.60 -34.38
N PHE A 511 -11.30 3.49 -34.07
CA PHE A 511 -10.32 4.47 -34.54
C PHE A 511 -9.10 3.79 -35.17
N ASN A 512 -8.81 4.29 -36.38
CA ASN A 512 -7.90 3.74 -37.37
C ASN A 512 -6.43 3.68 -36.91
N GLN A 513 -5.81 2.51 -37.08
CA GLN A 513 -4.36 2.34 -37.11
C GLN A 513 -3.79 3.03 -38.36
N THR A 514 -2.99 4.08 -38.16
CA THR A 514 -2.11 4.61 -39.21
C THR A 514 -0.68 4.23 -38.90
N THR A 515 -0.18 3.28 -39.66
CA THR A 515 1.21 2.81 -39.67
C THR A 515 2.13 3.89 -40.22
N ILE A 516 3.05 4.41 -39.41
CA ILE A 516 4.19 5.21 -39.88
C ILE A 516 5.47 4.48 -39.48
N SER A 517 6.04 3.76 -40.45
CA SER A 517 7.41 3.26 -40.41
C SER A 517 8.38 4.44 -40.40
N LYS A 518 9.13 4.61 -39.30
CA LYS A 518 10.34 5.44 -39.29
C LYS A 518 11.58 4.56 -39.27
N THR A 519 12.19 4.47 -40.44
CA THR A 519 13.56 4.06 -40.68
C THR A 519 14.51 4.97 -39.90
N VAL A 520 15.28 4.42 -38.95
CA VAL A 520 16.42 5.13 -38.35
C VAL A 520 17.70 4.51 -38.90
N ASN A 521 18.39 5.32 -39.70
CA ASN A 521 19.72 5.03 -40.22
C ASN A 521 20.73 4.90 -39.08
N ALA A 522 21.48 3.81 -39.13
CA ALA A 522 22.71 3.64 -38.37
C ALA A 522 23.73 4.69 -38.82
N ILE A 523 24.12 5.59 -37.91
CA ILE A 523 25.34 6.38 -38.05
C ILE A 523 26.39 5.75 -37.14
N LYS A 524 27.37 5.12 -37.78
CA LYS A 524 28.68 4.79 -37.20
C LYS A 524 29.39 6.11 -36.88
N GLN A 525 29.88 6.27 -35.65
CA GLN A 525 31.06 7.07 -35.39
C GLN A 525 32.07 6.24 -34.59
N ASN A 526 33.17 5.93 -35.27
CA ASN A 526 34.46 5.72 -34.65
C ASN A 526 34.93 7.03 -34.03
N ASP A 527 35.53 6.95 -32.84
CA ASP A 527 36.83 7.56 -32.48
C ASP A 527 36.93 7.45 -30.96
N SER A 528 37.86 6.70 -30.37
CA SER A 528 39.32 6.79 -30.40
C SER A 528 39.78 7.09 -28.96
N ASN A 529 40.76 6.29 -28.55
CA ASN A 529 41.61 6.43 -27.36
C ASN A 529 41.66 7.82 -26.72
N ASN A 530 41.39 7.90 -25.41
CA ASN A 530 42.30 8.69 -24.57
C ASN A 530 42.41 8.23 -23.12
N LYS A 531 43.67 8.15 -22.69
CA LYS A 531 44.16 7.76 -21.37
C LYS A 531 43.75 8.74 -20.27
N LYS A 532 43.55 8.18 -19.06
CA LYS A 532 43.59 8.85 -17.75
C LYS A 532 44.71 9.89 -17.63
N PRO A 533 44.52 10.88 -16.75
CA PRO A 533 45.28 10.82 -15.51
C PRO A 533 44.48 11.10 -14.23
N SER A 534 44.92 10.38 -13.20
CA SER A 534 44.70 10.57 -11.76
C SER A 534 44.82 12.01 -11.27
N SER A 535 43.91 12.45 -10.39
CA SER A 535 44.23 13.47 -9.39
C SER A 535 43.44 13.30 -8.07
N ARG A 536 44.22 12.95 -7.04
CA ARG A 536 44.20 13.36 -5.62
C ARG A 536 42.86 13.74 -4.94
N LYS A 537 42.48 12.89 -3.97
CA LYS A 537 41.65 13.24 -2.79
C LYS A 537 42.40 14.21 -1.85
N PRO A 538 41.73 15.25 -1.29
CA PRO A 538 42.20 15.92 -0.09
C PRO A 538 41.77 15.17 1.17
N LYS A 539 42.72 14.99 2.10
CA LYS A 539 42.49 14.53 3.48
C LYS A 539 41.81 15.63 4.29
N GLY A 540 40.59 15.38 4.76
CA GLY A 540 39.86 16.23 5.73
C GLY A 540 39.98 15.68 7.14
N LYS A 541 40.25 16.57 8.10
CA LYS A 541 40.67 16.31 9.48
C LYS A 541 39.59 15.67 10.36
N ALA A 542 40.03 14.84 11.30
CA ALA A 542 39.25 14.35 12.43
C ALA A 542 38.83 15.52 13.35
N ILE A 543 37.54 15.59 13.70
CA ILE A 543 37.02 16.44 14.77
C ILE A 543 36.63 15.51 15.92
N ARG A 544 37.39 15.60 17.03
CA ARG A 544 36.98 15.08 18.34
C ARG A 544 35.79 15.90 18.83
N LYS A 545 34.65 15.27 19.14
CA LYS A 545 33.63 15.86 20.02
C LYS A 545 33.66 15.14 21.36
N CYS A 546 33.78 15.95 22.41
CA CYS A 546 33.82 15.57 23.82
C CYS A 546 32.49 14.95 24.28
N ARG A 547 32.59 13.92 25.11
CA ARG A 547 31.49 13.39 25.93
C ARG A 547 31.14 14.41 27.03
N VAL A 548 29.87 14.74 27.17
CA VAL A 548 29.29 15.26 28.40
C VAL A 548 28.58 14.09 29.08
N LYS A 549 29.00 13.73 30.29
CA LYS A 549 28.27 12.84 31.20
C LYS A 549 27.24 13.69 31.93
N TYR A 550 25.98 13.28 31.93
CA TYR A 550 25.04 13.68 32.98
C TYR A 550 24.81 12.50 33.93
N HIS A 551 24.75 12.87 35.21
CA HIS A 551 24.57 12.01 36.37
C HIS A 551 23.18 11.40 36.44
#